data_AF-A0A929ERE5-F1
#
_entry.id   AF-A0A929ERE5-F1
#
_cell.length_a   1.000
_cell.length_b   1.000
_cell.length_c   1.000
_cell.angle_alpha   90.00
_cell.angle_beta   90.00
_cell.angle_gamma   90.00
#
_symmetry.space_group_name_H-M   'P 1'
#
loop_
_entity.id
_entity.type
_entity.pdbx_description
1 polymer ?
#
loop_
_entity_poly.entity_id
_entity_poly.type
_entity_poly.pdbx_seq_one_letter_code
_entity_poly.pdbx_strand_id
1 'polypeptide(L)'
;ELNCRIAQDAEKRGLLCNVVDYPQEGNFILPALVQRGALTVAISTSGKSPALARQLRQDLEQRFGMEYSDLLELMGAVRERLLKDSQDSRANKERFDQLVQSPLLELVRRRDYEGVDRILRTVLGQDYSLKKLEISW
;
A
#
# COMPACT_ATOMS: atom_id res chain seq x y z
N GLU A 1 29.68 -21.75 -7.68
CA GLU A 1 29.49 -22.54 -8.92
C GLU A 1 28.02 -22.87 -9.18
N LEU A 2 27.31 -23.55 -8.27
CA LEU A 2 25.90 -23.92 -8.47
C LEU A 2 24.97 -22.71 -8.69
N ASN A 3 25.05 -21.67 -7.85
CA ASN A 3 24.18 -20.49 -7.96
C ASN A 3 24.35 -19.73 -9.28
N CYS A 4 25.59 -19.58 -9.77
CA CYS A 4 25.87 -18.97 -11.08
C CYS A 4 25.27 -19.80 -12.22
N ARG A 5 25.38 -21.14 -12.16
CA ARG A 5 24.76 -22.02 -13.16
C ARG A 5 23.24 -21.88 -13.17
N ILE A 6 22.62 -21.84 -12.00
CA ILE A 6 21.17 -21.61 -11.86
C ILE A 6 20.78 -20.24 -12.43
N ALA A 7 21.55 -19.19 -12.16
CA ALA A 7 21.27 -17.85 -12.66
C ALA A 7 21.39 -17.76 -14.19
N GLN A 8 22.41 -18.39 -14.78
CA GLN A 8 22.56 -18.49 -16.24
C GLN A 8 21.42 -19.28 -16.89
N ASP A 9 20.99 -20.38 -16.27
CA ASP A 9 19.87 -21.17 -16.77
C ASP A 9 18.54 -20.41 -16.68
N ALA A 10 18.35 -19.60 -15.63
CA ALA A 10 17.22 -18.69 -15.50
C ALA A 10 17.27 -17.58 -16.56
N GLU A 11 18.43 -16.97 -16.79
CA GLU A 11 18.62 -15.92 -17.80
C GLU A 11 18.30 -16.43 -19.21
N LYS A 12 18.81 -17.62 -19.60
CA LYS A 12 18.49 -18.28 -20.88
C LYS A 12 16.99 -18.52 -21.10
N ARG A 13 16.21 -18.58 -20.02
CA ARG A 13 14.76 -18.80 -20.02
C ARG A 13 13.96 -17.50 -19.80
N GLY A 14 14.62 -16.35 -19.67
CA GLY A 14 13.97 -15.07 -19.37
C GLY A 14 13.34 -15.01 -17.98
N LEU A 15 13.84 -15.79 -17.02
CA LEU A 15 13.33 -15.85 -15.65
C LEU A 15 14.09 -14.89 -14.72
N LEU A 16 13.38 -14.29 -13.77
CA LEU A 16 13.98 -13.50 -12.71
C LEU A 16 14.69 -14.43 -11.71
N CYS A 17 15.96 -14.16 -11.44
CA CYS A 17 16.79 -14.87 -10.49
C CYS A 17 17.57 -13.87 -9.64
N ASN A 18 17.40 -13.95 -8.33
CA ASN A 18 18.22 -13.23 -7.37
C ASN A 18 19.29 -14.17 -6.81
N VAL A 19 20.55 -13.75 -6.88
CA VAL A 19 21.67 -14.44 -6.24
C VAL A 19 22.08 -13.61 -5.03
N VAL A 20 21.68 -14.07 -3.83
CA VAL A 20 21.78 -13.29 -2.58
C VAL A 20 23.21 -12.83 -2.28
N ASP A 21 24.16 -13.76 -2.32
CA ASP A 21 25.57 -13.48 -1.96
C ASP A 21 26.34 -12.77 -3.08
N TYR A 22 25.87 -12.87 -4.32
CA TYR A 22 26.51 -12.29 -5.50
C TYR A 22 25.48 -11.59 -6.41
N PRO A 23 24.98 -10.39 -6.02
CA PRO A 23 23.90 -9.73 -6.73
C PRO A 23 24.18 -9.44 -8.22
N GLN A 24 25.45 -9.35 -8.61
CA GLN A 24 25.88 -9.14 -10.00
C GLN A 24 25.67 -10.37 -10.89
N GLU A 25 25.56 -11.56 -10.30
CA GLU A 25 25.31 -12.82 -11.00
C GLU A 25 23.81 -13.06 -11.22
N GLY A 26 22.95 -12.30 -10.52
CA GLY A 26 21.50 -12.32 -10.71
C GLY A 26 21.02 -11.18 -11.60
N ASN A 27 19.78 -11.28 -12.08
CA ASN A 27 19.12 -10.25 -12.88
C ASN A 27 17.99 -9.52 -12.12
N PHE A 28 17.87 -9.78 -10.81
CA PHE A 28 16.85 -9.21 -9.94
C PHE A 28 17.38 -8.97 -8.53
N ILE A 29 16.90 -7.90 -7.88
CA ILE A 29 17.26 -7.52 -6.50
C ILE A 29 15.98 -7.50 -5.66
N LEU A 30 16.02 -8.19 -4.51
CA LEU A 30 14.95 -8.12 -3.52
C LEU A 30 15.02 -6.77 -2.77
N PRO A 31 13.96 -5.94 -2.80
CA PRO A 31 13.91 -4.71 -2.05
C PRO A 31 13.66 -4.96 -0.55
N ALA A 32 13.96 -3.99 0.28
CA ALA A 32 13.47 -3.96 1.66
C ALA A 32 11.99 -3.57 1.65
N LEU A 33 11.14 -4.29 2.40
CA LEU A 33 9.69 -4.10 2.37
C LEU A 33 9.15 -3.61 3.72
N VAL A 34 8.30 -2.59 3.70
CA VAL A 34 7.40 -2.25 4.80
C VAL A 34 6.00 -2.77 4.44
N GLN A 35 5.36 -3.52 5.33
CA GLN A 35 4.04 -4.11 5.09
C GLN A 35 3.05 -3.76 6.22
N ARG A 36 1.88 -3.24 5.86
CA ARG A 36 0.76 -2.95 6.78
C ARG A 36 -0.54 -3.46 6.15
N GLY A 37 -0.87 -4.72 6.44
CA GLY A 37 -1.94 -5.42 5.74
C GLY A 37 -1.68 -5.42 4.23
N ALA A 38 -2.60 -4.85 3.45
CA ALA A 38 -2.46 -4.74 1.99
C ALA A 38 -1.53 -3.61 1.52
N LEU A 39 -1.11 -2.68 2.39
CA LEU A 39 -0.12 -1.65 2.03
C LEU A 39 1.28 -2.25 2.00
N THR A 40 1.99 -2.11 0.87
CA THR A 40 3.39 -2.47 0.72
C THR A 40 4.21 -1.28 0.21
N VAL A 41 5.29 -0.94 0.90
CA VAL A 41 6.30 0.02 0.44
C VAL A 41 7.60 -0.72 0.19
N ALA A 42 8.10 -0.67 -1.04
CA ALA A 42 9.36 -1.29 -1.43
C ALA A 42 10.48 -0.24 -1.52
N ILE A 43 11.58 -0.48 -0.82
CA ILE A 43 12.78 0.38 -0.82
C ILE A 43 13.91 -0.37 -1.51
N SER A 44 14.44 0.22 -2.58
CA SER A 44 15.61 -0.30 -3.30
C SER A 44 16.70 0.77 -3.41
N THR A 45 17.94 0.36 -3.21
CA THR A 45 19.14 1.17 -3.48
C THR A 45 19.88 0.68 -4.72
N SER A 46 19.22 -0.14 -5.57
CA SER A 46 19.82 -0.81 -6.72
C SER A 46 21.10 -1.58 -6.35
N GLY A 47 21.09 -2.21 -5.17
CA GLY A 47 22.24 -2.97 -4.64
C GLY A 47 23.39 -2.11 -4.10
N LYS A 48 23.35 -0.77 -4.23
CA LYS A 48 24.44 0.11 -3.81
C LYS A 48 24.63 0.15 -2.29
N SER A 49 23.55 0.05 -1.53
CA SER A 49 23.61 0.05 -0.06
C SER A 49 22.43 -0.72 0.55
N PRO A 50 22.60 -2.03 0.82
CA PRO A 50 21.61 -2.82 1.56
C PRO A 50 21.38 -2.30 2.98
N ALA A 51 22.42 -1.78 3.62
CA ALA A 51 22.34 -1.19 4.96
C ALA A 51 21.42 0.05 4.99
N LEU A 52 21.55 0.95 4.01
CA LEU A 52 20.67 2.12 3.91
C LEU A 52 19.22 1.71 3.61
N ALA A 53 19.00 0.73 2.72
CA ALA A 53 17.65 0.21 2.45
C ALA A 53 17.00 -0.35 3.72
N ARG A 54 17.77 -1.08 4.55
CA ARG A 54 17.32 -1.60 5.84
C ARG A 54 16.98 -0.49 6.84
N GLN A 55 17.80 0.54 6.94
CA GLN A 55 17.56 1.68 7.84
C GLN A 55 16.27 2.43 7.43
N LEU A 56 16.12 2.76 6.15
CA LEU A 56 14.91 3.41 5.64
C LEU A 56 13.66 2.56 5.88
N ARG A 57 13.73 1.23 5.70
CA ARG A 57 12.62 0.33 6.04
C ARG A 57 12.23 0.46 7.51
N GLN A 58 13.20 0.48 8.43
CA GLN A 58 12.93 0.61 9.87
C GLN A 58 12.30 1.97 10.22
N ASP A 59 12.80 3.05 9.63
CA ASP A 59 12.25 4.40 9.83
C ASP A 59 10.81 4.49 9.33
N LEU A 60 10.55 3.94 8.14
CA LEU A 60 9.22 3.90 7.55
C LEU A 60 8.28 2.95 8.29
N GLU A 61 8.78 1.87 8.90
CA GLU A 61 7.99 1.01 9.78
C GLU A 61 7.50 1.77 11.02
N GLN A 62 8.30 2.68 11.57
CA GLN A 62 7.87 3.52 12.69
C GLN A 62 6.85 4.58 12.23
N ARG A 63 7.00 5.10 11.00
CA ARG A 63 6.14 6.15 10.46
C ARG A 63 4.77 5.64 9.98
N PHE A 64 4.74 4.47 9.37
CA PHE A 64 3.51 3.84 8.90
C PHE A 64 3.04 2.84 9.95
N GLY A 65 2.06 3.21 10.76
CA GLY A 65 1.44 2.28 11.72
C GLY A 65 0.40 1.36 11.08
N MET A 66 -0.27 0.54 11.91
CA MET A 66 -1.29 -0.40 11.43
C MET A 66 -2.58 0.29 10.97
N GLU A 67 -2.81 1.54 11.36
CA GLU A 67 -3.95 2.35 10.89
C GLU A 67 -3.99 2.54 9.37
N TYR A 68 -2.85 2.35 8.67
CA TYR A 68 -2.81 2.36 7.22
C TYR A 68 -3.46 1.12 6.59
N SER A 69 -3.46 -0.02 7.29
CA SER A 69 -4.20 -1.21 6.86
C SER A 69 -5.70 -0.92 6.86
N ASP A 70 -6.19 -0.42 7.98
CA ASP A 70 -7.60 -0.07 8.19
C ASP A 70 -8.04 1.02 7.21
N LEU A 71 -7.25 2.09 7.07
CA LEU A 71 -7.54 3.13 6.09
C LEU A 71 -7.60 2.58 4.66
N LEU A 72 -6.68 1.67 4.28
CA LEU A 72 -6.68 1.10 2.94
C LEU A 72 -7.90 0.22 2.67
N GLU A 73 -8.35 -0.54 3.67
CA GLU A 73 -9.60 -1.30 3.61
C GLU A 73 -10.80 -0.38 3.39
N LEU A 74 -10.91 0.70 4.19
CA LEU A 74 -11.96 1.71 4.03
C LEU A 74 -11.94 2.33 2.63
N MET A 75 -10.78 2.78 2.16
CA MET A 75 -10.64 3.40 0.84
C MET A 75 -10.98 2.41 -0.29
N GLY A 76 -10.67 1.11 -0.11
CA GLY A 76 -11.09 0.04 -1.00
C GLY A 76 -12.61 -0.08 -1.10
N ALA A 77 -13.29 -0.22 0.04
CA ALA A 77 -14.75 -0.33 0.10
C ALA A 77 -15.45 0.91 -0.49
N VAL A 78 -14.93 2.11 -0.20
CA VAL A 78 -15.44 3.36 -0.80
C VAL A 78 -15.31 3.35 -2.31
N ARG A 79 -14.15 2.94 -2.86
CA ARG A 79 -13.92 2.87 -4.31
C ARG A 79 -14.91 1.93 -4.99
N GLU A 80 -15.09 0.73 -4.45
CA GLU A 80 -16.00 -0.26 -5.01
C GLU A 80 -17.44 0.26 -5.07
N ARG A 81 -17.87 0.94 -4.02
CA ARG A 81 -19.21 1.53 -3.96
C ARG A 81 -19.38 2.70 -4.92
N LEU A 82 -18.41 3.61 -4.99
CA LEU A 82 -18.47 4.75 -5.93
C LEU A 82 -18.56 4.31 -7.40
N LEU A 83 -17.89 3.21 -7.75
CA LEU A 83 -17.95 2.61 -9.09
C LEU A 83 -19.33 1.98 -9.40
N LYS A 84 -20.07 1.54 -8.38
CA LYS A 84 -21.44 1.02 -8.54
C LYS A 84 -22.48 2.14 -8.60
N ASP A 85 -22.31 3.20 -7.81
CA ASP A 85 -23.31 4.26 -7.63
C ASP A 85 -23.29 5.33 -8.75
N SER A 86 -22.19 5.50 -9.49
CA SER A 86 -22.01 6.62 -10.42
C SER A 86 -21.30 6.22 -11.72
N GLN A 87 -21.79 6.74 -12.85
CA GLN A 87 -21.11 6.66 -14.16
C GLN A 87 -20.10 7.80 -14.40
N ASP A 88 -20.08 8.83 -13.54
CA ASP A 88 -19.15 9.96 -13.70
C ASP A 88 -17.80 9.67 -13.01
N SER A 89 -16.87 9.18 -13.82
CA SER A 89 -15.49 8.88 -13.38
C SER A 89 -14.72 10.08 -12.85
N ARG A 90 -15.03 11.30 -13.31
CA ARG A 90 -14.27 12.51 -12.92
C ARG A 90 -14.69 12.99 -11.54
N ALA A 91 -15.99 13.12 -11.29
CA ALA A 91 -16.52 13.49 -9.98
C ALA A 91 -16.12 12.49 -8.90
N ASN A 92 -16.10 11.19 -9.22
CA ASN A 92 -15.65 10.14 -8.30
C ASN A 92 -14.18 10.27 -7.94
N LYS A 93 -13.31 10.62 -8.91
CA LYS A 93 -11.90 10.86 -8.64
C LYS A 93 -11.69 12.03 -7.69
N GLU A 94 -12.37 13.15 -7.94
CA GLU A 94 -12.25 14.35 -7.08
C GLU A 94 -12.69 14.07 -5.64
N ARG A 95 -13.79 13.34 -5.45
CA ARG A 95 -14.23 12.90 -4.10
C ARG A 95 -13.22 11.96 -3.43
N PHE A 96 -12.64 11.04 -4.18
CA PHE A 96 -11.64 10.11 -3.64
C PHE A 96 -10.37 10.85 -3.18
N ASP A 97 -9.90 11.81 -3.99
CA ASP A 97 -8.75 12.65 -3.66
C ASP A 97 -9.04 13.50 -2.40
N GLN A 98 -10.26 14.02 -2.25
CA GLN A 98 -10.69 14.75 -1.05
C GLN A 98 -10.65 13.89 0.22
N LEU A 99 -11.05 12.61 0.15
CA LEU A 99 -10.96 11.70 1.29
C LEU A 99 -9.50 11.46 1.71
N VAL A 100 -8.60 11.23 0.75
CA VAL A 100 -7.18 11.01 1.04
C VAL A 100 -6.54 12.24 1.68
N GLN A 101 -6.96 13.44 1.28
CA GLN A 101 -6.49 14.71 1.84
C GLN A 101 -7.16 15.10 3.16
N SER A 102 -8.19 14.36 3.58
CA SER A 102 -8.91 14.63 4.82
C SER A 102 -8.20 14.06 6.05
N PRO A 103 -8.66 14.40 7.28
CA PRO A 103 -8.13 13.84 8.51
C PRO A 103 -8.41 12.34 8.75
N LEU A 104 -8.91 11.58 7.77
CA LEU A 104 -9.32 10.17 7.93
C LEU A 104 -8.25 9.30 8.59
N LEU A 105 -6.98 9.43 8.19
CA LEU A 105 -5.90 8.65 8.79
C LEU A 105 -5.80 8.88 10.30
N GLU A 106 -5.92 10.12 10.75
CA GLU A 106 -5.86 10.46 12.17
C GLU A 106 -7.10 9.97 12.92
N LEU A 107 -8.27 10.04 12.30
CA LEU A 107 -9.52 9.55 12.87
C LEU A 107 -9.49 8.03 13.04
N VAL A 108 -9.02 7.30 12.02
CA VAL A 108 -8.81 5.84 12.07
C VAL A 108 -7.79 5.49 13.14
N ARG A 109 -6.65 6.20 13.19
CA ARG A 109 -5.62 6.03 14.22
C ARG A 109 -6.18 6.15 15.64
N ARG A 110 -7.09 7.11 15.87
CA ARG A 110 -7.73 7.35 17.17
C ARG A 110 -8.98 6.49 17.42
N ARG A 111 -9.39 5.66 16.46
CA ARG A 111 -10.66 4.91 16.48
C ARG A 111 -11.89 5.81 16.64
N ASP A 112 -11.83 7.03 16.08
CA ASP A 112 -12.96 7.96 16.05
C ASP A 112 -13.88 7.64 14.85
N TYR A 113 -14.68 6.59 15.02
CA TYR A 113 -15.59 6.08 13.98
C TYR A 113 -16.69 7.08 13.63
N GLU A 114 -17.16 7.88 14.60
CA GLU A 114 -18.14 8.93 14.35
C GLU A 114 -17.56 10.05 13.49
N GLY A 115 -16.30 10.43 13.75
CA GLY A 115 -15.55 11.36 12.92
C GLY A 115 -15.37 10.84 11.50
N VAL A 116 -15.02 9.56 11.33
CA VAL A 116 -14.90 8.92 10.01
C VAL A 116 -16.23 9.00 9.26
N ASP A 117 -17.33 8.57 9.88
CA ASP A 117 -18.67 8.62 9.29
C ASP A 117 -19.07 10.05 8.89
N ARG A 118 -18.70 11.05 9.70
CA ARG A 118 -18.97 12.46 9.38
C ARG A 118 -18.25 12.89 8.11
N ILE A 119 -16.97 12.54 7.96
CA ILE A 119 -16.19 12.85 6.75
C ILE A 119 -16.78 12.13 5.53
N LEU A 120 -17.10 10.84 5.65
CA LEU A 120 -17.72 10.06 4.58
C LEU A 120 -19.02 10.70 4.10
N ARG A 121 -19.91 11.10 5.03
CA ARG A 121 -21.17 11.75 4.68
C ARG A 121 -20.99 13.12 4.04
N THR A 122 -19.96 13.86 4.47
CA THR A 122 -19.65 15.20 3.96
C THR A 122 -19.15 15.14 2.52
N VAL A 123 -18.26 14.19 2.20
CA VAL A 123 -17.61 14.10 0.90
C VAL A 123 -18.42 13.27 -0.11
N LEU A 124 -19.06 12.20 0.35
CA LEU A 124 -19.73 11.21 -0.50
C LEU A 124 -21.26 11.25 -0.41
N GLY A 125 -21.81 11.89 0.60
CA GLY A 125 -23.26 12.00 0.85
C GLY A 125 -23.78 11.10 1.96
N GLN A 126 -25.03 11.34 2.39
CA GLN A 126 -25.64 10.71 3.57
C GLN A 126 -25.76 9.17 3.50
N ASP A 127 -25.60 8.61 2.30
CA ASP A 127 -25.63 7.18 2.09
C ASP A 127 -24.32 6.44 2.40
N TYR A 128 -23.28 7.15 2.83
CA TYR A 128 -22.01 6.56 3.20
C TYR A 128 -21.83 6.52 4.72
N SER A 129 -21.46 5.35 5.23
CA SER A 129 -21.03 5.11 6.61
C SER A 129 -20.22 3.82 6.67
N LEU A 130 -19.40 3.65 7.72
CA LEU A 130 -18.66 2.43 8.01
C LEU A 130 -19.57 1.20 7.97
N LYS A 131 -20.73 1.28 8.63
CA LYS A 131 -21.74 0.21 8.62
C LYS A 131 -22.24 -0.13 7.22
N LYS A 132 -22.54 0.88 6.39
CA LYS A 132 -23.01 0.66 5.02
C LYS A 132 -21.90 0.24 4.05
N LEU A 133 -20.64 0.34 4.47
CA LEU A 133 -19.45 -0.13 3.76
C LEU A 133 -18.94 -1.46 4.32
N GLU A 134 -19.66 -2.07 5.27
CA GLU A 134 -19.32 -3.36 5.90
C GLU A 134 -17.95 -3.37 6.60
N ILE A 135 -17.47 -2.19 7.06
CA ILE A 135 -16.24 -2.05 7.83
C ILE A 135 -16.50 -2.37 9.30
N SER A 136 -15.68 -3.25 9.89
CA SER A 136 -15.95 -3.87 11.20
C SER A 136 -14.97 -3.56 12.33
N TRP A 137 -13.86 -2.88 12.06
CA TRP A 137 -12.82 -2.59 13.06
C TRP A 137 -13.02 -1.29 13.82
#